data_AF-A0A5U9I055-F1
#
_entry.id   AF-A0A5U9I055-F1
#
_cell.length_a   1.000
_cell.length_b   1.000
_cell.length_c   1.000
_cell.angle_alpha   90.00
_cell.angle_beta   90.00
_cell.angle_gamma   90.00
#
_symmetry.space_group_name_H-M   'P 1'
#
loop_
_entity.id
_entity.type
_entity.pdbx_description
1 polymer ?
#
loop_
_entity_poly.entity_id
_entity_poly.type
_entity_poly.pdbx_seq_one_letter_code
_entity_poly.pdbx_strand_id
1 'polypeptide(L)'
;MRKITEMHKEVKRSRFLQSIDKKTSLRFAAVARTELLKAEARSLLPSLPEEKGYTFIPNFFIEKLLREDLSVEQFNDVLKIFRQGR
;
A
#
# COMPACT_ATOMS: atom_id res chain seq x y z
N MET A 1 -40.82 3.76 25.43
CA MET A 1 -40.10 3.68 24.13
C MET A 1 -38.61 3.94 24.38
N ARG A 2 -37.73 2.97 24.13
CA ARG A 2 -36.27 3.20 24.23
C ARG A 2 -35.82 3.94 22.96
N LYS A 3 -35.41 5.20 23.09
CA LYS A 3 -34.72 5.91 22.00
C LYS A 3 -33.35 5.24 21.84
N ILE A 4 -33.15 4.50 20.76
CA ILE A 4 -31.83 4.03 20.35
C ILE A 4 -31.11 5.27 19.85
N THR A 5 -30.27 5.88 20.69
CA THR A 5 -29.41 6.98 20.27
C THR A 5 -28.40 6.41 19.28
N GLU A 6 -28.62 6.63 17.99
CA GLU A 6 -27.65 6.19 16.97
C GLU A 6 -26.31 6.88 17.24
N MET A 7 -25.31 6.07 17.56
CA MET A 7 -23.96 6.55 17.81
C MET A 7 -23.39 7.18 16.54
N HIS A 8 -22.80 8.37 16.65
CA HIS A 8 -22.23 9.11 15.53
C HIS A 8 -21.20 8.27 14.77
N LYS A 9 -21.14 8.42 13.43
CA LYS A 9 -20.31 7.57 12.55
C LYS A 9 -18.83 7.59 12.92
N GLU A 10 -18.31 8.76 13.30
CA GLU A 10 -16.92 8.91 13.72
C GLU A 10 -16.62 8.19 15.04
N VAL A 11 -17.57 8.19 15.98
CA VAL A 11 -17.45 7.48 17.25
C VAL A 11 -17.46 5.97 17.01
N LYS A 12 -18.32 5.48 16.10
CA LYS A 12 -18.30 4.07 15.66
C LYS A 12 -16.95 3.69 15.05
N ARG A 13 -16.40 4.53 14.17
CA ARG A 13 -15.10 4.31 13.53
C ARG A 13 -13.95 4.31 14.55
N SER A 14 -13.94 5.26 15.47
CA SER A 14 -12.91 5.35 16.52
C SER A 14 -12.91 4.11 17.42
N ARG A 15 -14.08 3.67 17.90
CA ARG A 15 -14.21 2.45 18.72
C ARG A 15 -13.79 1.19 17.96
N PHE A 16 -14.12 1.10 16.68
CA PHE A 16 -13.67 -0.01 15.84
C PHE A 16 -12.14 -0.04 15.76
N LEU A 17 -11.48 1.08 15.46
CA LEU A 17 -10.02 1.15 15.39
C LEU A 17 -9.36 0.80 16.73
N GLN A 18 -9.95 1.22 17.85
CA GLN A 18 -9.48 0.87 19.20
C GLN A 18 -9.68 -0.61 19.56
N SER A 19 -10.66 -1.28 18.94
CA SER A 19 -10.92 -2.70 19.16
C SER A 19 -9.96 -3.65 18.40
N ILE A 20 -9.17 -3.12 17.47
CA ILE A 20 -8.21 -3.92 16.70
C ILE A 20 -7.01 -4.26 17.59
N ASP A 21 -6.73 -5.54 17.74
CA ASP A 21 -5.57 -6.01 18.50
C ASP A 21 -4.25 -5.67 17.78
N LYS A 22 -3.15 -5.64 18.55
CA LYS A 22 -1.83 -5.25 18.06
C LYS A 22 -1.32 -6.13 16.91
N LYS A 23 -1.64 -7.43 16.89
CA LYS A 23 -1.18 -8.34 15.83
C LYS A 23 -1.88 -8.02 14.52
N THR A 24 -3.20 -7.78 14.60
CA THR A 24 -4.00 -7.40 13.44
C THR A 24 -3.62 -6.01 12.93
N SER A 25 -3.33 -5.03 13.81
CA SER A 25 -2.90 -3.70 13.39
C SER A 25 -1.55 -3.70 12.67
N LEU A 26 -0.59 -4.53 13.12
CA LEU A 26 0.69 -4.72 12.44
C LEU A 26 0.52 -5.31 11.04
N ARG A 27 -0.38 -6.29 10.87
CA ARG A 27 -0.71 -6.86 9.55
C ARG A 27 -1.33 -5.83 8.62
N PHE A 28 -2.27 -5.02 9.12
CA PHE A 28 -2.84 -3.93 8.33
C PHE A 28 -1.79 -2.91 7.92
N ALA A 29 -0.88 -2.54 8.82
CA ALA A 29 0.20 -1.63 8.51
C ALA A 29 1.12 -2.18 7.41
N ALA A 30 1.47 -3.47 7.47
CA ALA A 30 2.28 -4.12 6.44
C ALA A 30 1.58 -4.09 5.07
N VAL A 31 0.30 -4.47 5.01
CA VAL A 31 -0.48 -4.41 3.76
C VAL A 31 -0.58 -2.98 3.24
N ALA A 32 -0.88 -2.01 4.11
CA ALA A 32 -1.01 -0.61 3.72
C ALA A 32 0.30 -0.04 3.15
N ARG A 33 1.45 -0.38 3.74
CA ARG A 33 2.77 0.01 3.21
C ARG A 33 2.99 -0.55 1.80
N THR A 34 2.74 -1.84 1.60
CA THR A 34 2.87 -2.45 0.28
C THR A 34 1.96 -1.79 -0.75
N GLU A 35 0.69 -1.51 -0.40
CA GLU A 35 -0.24 -0.84 -1.31
C GLU A 35 0.16 0.61 -1.62
N LEU A 36 0.75 1.34 -0.67
CA LEU A 36 1.31 2.67 -0.93
C LEU A 36 2.47 2.62 -1.93
N LEU A 37 3.39 1.66 -1.77
CA LEU A 37 4.49 1.46 -2.73
C LEU A 37 3.97 1.10 -4.13
N LYS A 38 2.91 0.28 -4.20
CA LYS A 38 2.24 -0.03 -5.47
C LYS A 38 1.61 1.21 -6.10
N ALA A 39 0.97 2.08 -5.32
CA ALA A 39 0.38 3.31 -5.83
C ALA A 39 1.44 4.28 -6.37
N GLU A 40 2.57 4.41 -5.65
CA GLU A 40 3.70 5.21 -6.07
C GLU A 40 4.34 4.66 -7.35
N ALA A 41 4.55 3.34 -7.44
CA ALA A 41 5.01 2.68 -8.67
C ALA A 41 4.11 3.02 -9.87
N ARG A 42 2.78 2.93 -9.70
CA ARG A 42 1.81 3.29 -10.75
C ARG A 42 1.91 4.76 -11.15
N SER A 43 2.13 5.66 -10.19
CA SER A 43 2.27 7.10 -10.47
C SER A 43 3.54 7.43 -11.26
N LEU A 44 4.57 6.60 -11.16
CA LEU A 44 5.83 6.79 -11.89
C LEU A 44 5.73 6.34 -13.35
N LEU A 45 4.93 5.32 -13.66
CA LEU A 45 4.81 4.74 -15.01
C LEU A 45 4.70 5.76 -16.16
N PRO A 46 3.85 6.81 -16.08
CA PRO A 46 3.70 7.76 -17.19
C PRO A 46 4.97 8.58 -17.48
N SER A 47 5.87 8.71 -16.50
CA SER A 47 7.09 9.51 -16.60
C SER A 47 8.33 8.73 -17.04
N LEU A 48 8.23 7.40 -17.14
CA LEU A 48 9.37 6.55 -17.45
C LEU A 48 9.59 6.44 -18.97
N PRO A 49 10.85 6.43 -19.42
CA PRO A 49 11.18 6.28 -20.83
C PRO A 49 10.68 4.93 -21.36
N GLU A 50 10.09 4.94 -22.56
CA GLU A 50 9.73 3.75 -23.31
C GLU A 50 10.92 3.28 -24.13
N GLU A 51 11.72 2.35 -23.59
CA GLU A 51 12.66 1.58 -24.41
C GLU A 51 12.07 0.21 -24.74
N LYS A 52 12.24 -0.22 -25.99
CA LYS A 52 11.57 -1.40 -26.58
C LYS A 52 11.68 -2.64 -25.68
N GLY A 53 10.62 -2.92 -24.92
CA GLY A 53 10.49 -4.10 -24.06
C GLY A 53 11.06 -3.98 -22.65
N TYR A 54 11.59 -2.81 -22.25
CA TYR A 54 12.15 -2.59 -20.91
C TYR A 54 11.55 -1.34 -20.26
N THR A 55 11.01 -1.51 -19.04
CA THR A 55 10.60 -0.38 -18.19
C THR A 55 11.74 -0.04 -17.24
N PHE A 56 12.31 1.14 -17.38
CA PHE A 56 13.37 1.60 -16.49
C PHE A 56 12.79 1.96 -15.11
N ILE A 57 13.16 1.24 -14.06
CA ILE A 57 12.75 1.58 -12.69
C ILE A 57 13.74 2.61 -12.12
N PRO A 58 13.29 3.77 -11.62
CA PRO A 58 14.19 4.76 -11.06
C PRO A 58 15.00 4.20 -9.88
N ASN A 59 16.31 4.50 -9.84
CA ASN A 59 17.19 4.04 -8.76
C ASN A 59 16.67 4.44 -7.37
N PHE A 60 16.14 5.66 -7.23
CA PHE A 60 15.58 6.12 -5.95
C PHE A 60 14.42 5.22 -5.46
N PHE A 61 13.63 4.68 -6.39
CA PHE A 61 12.51 3.81 -6.07
C PHE A 61 13.00 2.41 -5.68
N ILE A 62 14.01 1.88 -6.38
CA ILE A 62 14.65 0.61 -6.01
C ILE A 62 15.31 0.71 -4.63
N GLU A 63 16.07 1.76 -4.36
CA GLU A 63 16.69 1.99 -3.05
C GLU A 63 15.64 2.07 -1.94
N LYS A 64 14.52 2.75 -2.19
CA LYS A 64 13.40 2.80 -1.26
C LYS A 64 12.82 1.40 -1.02
N LEU A 65 12.57 0.64 -2.07
CA LEU A 65 12.02 -0.72 -1.99
C LEU A 65 12.92 -1.66 -1.17
N LEU A 66 14.24 -1.53 -1.30
CA LEU A 66 15.23 -2.31 -0.55
C LEU A 66 15.35 -1.93 0.93
N ARG A 67 14.92 -0.73 1.32
CA ARG A 67 14.92 -0.27 2.71
C ARG A 67 13.66 -0.70 3.48
N GLU A 68 12.61 -1.08 2.76
CA GLU A 68 11.35 -1.50 3.37
C GLU A 68 11.42 -2.97 3.80
N ASP A 69 10.83 -3.27 4.96
CA ASP A 69 10.71 -4.64 5.49
C ASP A 69 9.56 -5.37 4.76
N LEU A 70 9.86 -5.84 3.55
CA LEU A 70 8.92 -6.54 2.66
C LEU A 70 9.30 -8.02 2.56
N SER A 71 8.28 -8.88 2.48
CA SER A 71 8.50 -10.25 2.01
C SER A 71 8.90 -10.24 0.52
N VAL A 72 9.53 -11.33 0.08
CA VAL A 72 9.91 -11.51 -1.34
C VAL A 72 8.68 -11.43 -2.25
N GLU A 73 7.53 -11.95 -1.81
CA GLU A 73 6.28 -11.88 -2.55
C GLU A 73 5.78 -10.43 -2.68
N GLN A 74 5.79 -9.67 -1.59
CA GLN A 74 5.38 -8.26 -1.60
C GLN A 74 6.29 -7.41 -2.48
N PHE A 75 7.61 -7.65 -2.40
CA PHE A 75 8.61 -7.00 -3.25
C PHE A 75 8.33 -7.27 -4.73
N ASN A 76 8.13 -8.54 -5.10
CA ASN A 76 7.81 -8.95 -6.47
C ASN A 76 6.48 -8.36 -6.96
N ASP A 77 5.47 -8.26 -6.09
CA ASP A 77 4.18 -7.68 -6.43
C ASP A 77 4.27 -6.18 -6.75
N VAL A 78 5.15 -5.44 -6.07
CA VAL A 78 5.43 -4.04 -6.43
C VAL A 78 6.14 -3.98 -7.79
N LEU A 79 7.15 -4.81 -8.02
CA LEU A 79 7.90 -4.82 -9.28
C LEU A 79 7.04 -5.20 -10.50
N LYS A 80 6.06 -6.09 -10.33
CA LYS A 80 5.12 -6.46 -11.41
C LYS A 80 4.39 -5.26 -12.02
N ILE A 81 4.21 -4.16 -11.28
CA ILE A 81 3.55 -2.95 -11.79
C ILE A 81 4.34 -2.33 -12.93
N PHE A 82 5.68 -2.33 -12.85
CA PHE A 82 6.54 -1.83 -13.93
C PHE A 82 6.53 -2.75 -15.16
N ARG A 83 6.17 -4.03 -14.99
CA ARG A 83 5.98 -4.99 -16.08
C ARG A 83 4.60 -4.89 -16.74
N GLN A 84 3.57 -4.52 -15.98
CA GLN A 84 2.18 -4.38 -16.45
C GLN A 84 1.84 -2.96 -16.93
N GLY A 85 2.77 -2.01 -16.75
CA GLY A 85 2.52 -0.59 -16.94
C GLY A 85 2.28 -0.12 -18.37
N ARG A 86 2.35 -1.02 -19.37
CA ARG A 86 1.87 -0.85 -20.74
C ARG A 86 1.48 -2.20 -21.33
#